data_AF-A0AAE9DQU7-F1
#
_entry.id   AF-A0AAE9DQU7-F1
#
_cell.length_a   1.000
_cell.length_b   1.000
_cell.length_c   1.000
_cell.angle_alpha   90.00
_cell.angle_beta   90.00
_cell.angle_gamma   90.00
#
_symmetry.space_group_name_H-M   'P 1'
#
loop_
_entity.id
_entity.type
_entity.pdbx_description
1 polymer ?
#
loop_
_entity_poly.entity_id
_entity_poly.type
_entity_poly.pdbx_seq_one_letter_code
_entity_poly.pdbx_strand_id
1 'polypeptide(L)'
;MDVDRLMRDLTVDQLENIQQNLEKEMEGKRESLREMVGRRYRDVLEASSEVRQVCTLAEKLASDIANTRISYQSNPLRTGSKDEQKAGEHLYAVNYLISSIGNDGGEPLDDIVAFCMVEHLQKQLISNHSSPVIHKTARGLTNRVVATRSELEFQNTSTLLDISRSDWATNQLAAIALLEGKEIGQLLDLYLEKRFDYIKGLIEDSATILSIVDEIKKTLTVVEELFVHGELIHAIHSVCNGQYRCELIREMCADQSYSFERTINEDSDRVWRHMREKLSGRSAGTLQSQFVGEKCAEWIDRTCLVTHKLVSEVCEYFDSLDQIIDLLQAITLSLKQDWPKIGSNRTVYEKLLQTAVVDKAQVLLVQMIESIEIAAKKRFESTSDGPSTAIFDERTYRPDSQSHIGISTQLYKCVKTLWESLEQLNEKCSQFETICAPMADTKIASAMKEKMATNVLQLLLRLCELHSDQQNESTRSLSRARLALALVHSESTLISTLLDKDSQRITSLNQRLHAIIEKNLV
;
A
#
# COMPACT_ATOMS: atom_id res chain seq x y z
N MET A 1 -40.49 -0.91 72.84
CA MET A 1 -39.81 -1.80 73.81
C MET A 1 -40.60 -1.78 75.09
N ASP A 2 -40.86 -2.95 75.68
CA ASP A 2 -41.67 -3.08 76.88
C ASP A 2 -40.77 -2.85 78.11
N VAL A 3 -40.95 -1.70 78.77
CA VAL A 3 -40.07 -1.19 79.85
C VAL A 3 -40.03 -2.15 81.04
N ASP A 4 -41.15 -2.80 81.31
CA ASP A 4 -41.32 -3.73 82.43
C ASP A 4 -40.61 -5.08 82.24
N ARG A 5 -40.22 -5.41 81.01
CA ARG A 5 -39.35 -6.57 80.71
C ARG A 5 -37.88 -6.21 80.85
N LEU A 6 -37.48 -5.02 80.38
CA LEU A 6 -36.10 -4.55 80.51
C LEU A 6 -35.64 -4.43 81.97
N MET A 7 -36.52 -3.96 82.85
CA MET A 7 -36.20 -3.84 84.28
C MET A 7 -36.12 -5.19 85.03
N ARG A 8 -36.64 -6.28 84.45
CA ARG A 8 -36.61 -7.62 85.08
C ARG A 8 -35.40 -8.45 84.64
N ASP A 9 -34.96 -8.30 83.39
CA ASP A 9 -34.00 -9.21 82.77
C ASP A 9 -32.56 -8.63 82.69
N LEU A 10 -32.36 -7.35 82.99
CA LEU A 10 -31.08 -6.64 82.86
C LEU A 10 -30.64 -6.02 84.19
N THR A 11 -29.32 -5.96 84.42
CA THR A 11 -28.77 -5.27 85.59
C THR A 11 -28.80 -3.75 85.41
N VAL A 12 -28.72 -3.00 86.52
CA VAL A 12 -28.74 -1.52 86.51
C VAL A 12 -27.65 -0.95 85.60
N ASP A 13 -26.43 -1.51 85.65
CA ASP A 13 -25.32 -1.08 84.78
C ASP A 13 -25.61 -1.31 83.28
N GLN A 14 -26.34 -2.37 82.94
CA GLN A 14 -26.74 -2.65 81.56
C GLN A 14 -27.83 -1.66 81.09
N LEU A 15 -28.73 -1.26 81.98
CA LEU A 15 -29.75 -0.24 81.70
C LEU A 15 -29.12 1.16 81.52
N GLU A 16 -28.15 1.54 82.35
CA GLU A 16 -27.41 2.80 82.20
C GLU A 16 -26.64 2.83 80.88
N ASN A 17 -26.01 1.71 80.49
CA ASN A 17 -25.30 1.61 79.21
C ASN A 17 -26.27 1.68 78.01
N ILE A 18 -27.45 1.04 78.10
CA ILE A 18 -28.50 1.17 77.09
C ILE A 18 -29.01 2.61 77.01
N GLN A 19 -29.21 3.29 78.13
CA GLN A 19 -29.62 4.70 78.15
C GLN A 19 -28.57 5.60 77.50
N GLN A 20 -27.29 5.46 77.86
CA GLN A 20 -26.21 6.24 77.26
C GLN A 20 -26.10 5.98 75.74
N ASN A 21 -26.26 4.73 75.31
CA ASN A 21 -26.27 4.40 73.89
C ASN A 21 -27.48 4.99 73.16
N LEU A 22 -28.66 4.96 73.78
CA LEU A 22 -29.87 5.58 73.22
C LEU A 22 -29.75 7.11 73.14
N GLU A 23 -29.18 7.76 74.16
CA GLU A 23 -28.92 9.21 74.14
C GLU A 23 -27.91 9.58 73.04
N LYS A 24 -26.84 8.79 72.89
CA LYS A 24 -25.85 8.97 71.83
C LYS A 24 -26.44 8.73 70.44
N GLU A 25 -27.26 7.70 70.26
CA GLU A 25 -27.97 7.45 69.00
C GLU A 25 -29.01 8.54 68.70
N MET A 26 -29.73 9.02 69.71
CA MET A 26 -30.68 10.12 69.54
C MET A 26 -29.97 11.40 69.11
N GLU A 27 -28.87 11.78 69.76
CA GLU A 27 -28.14 12.99 69.38
C GLU A 27 -27.50 12.85 67.99
N GLY A 28 -26.97 11.66 67.67
CA GLY A 28 -26.48 11.34 66.32
C GLY A 28 -27.57 11.44 65.25
N LYS A 29 -28.76 10.91 65.52
CA LYS A 29 -29.92 11.05 64.60
C LYS A 29 -30.39 12.49 64.52
N ARG A 30 -30.39 13.24 65.62
CA ARG A 30 -30.78 14.65 65.65
C ARG A 30 -29.87 15.50 64.77
N GLU A 31 -28.55 15.30 64.87
CA GLU A 31 -27.58 16.01 64.06
C GLU A 31 -27.65 15.57 62.59
N SER A 32 -27.80 14.26 62.32
CA SER A 32 -28.02 13.75 60.95
C SER A 32 -29.28 14.34 60.30
N LEU A 33 -30.37 14.48 61.05
CA LEU A 33 -31.61 15.10 60.56
C LEU A 33 -31.42 16.60 60.31
N ARG A 34 -30.66 17.29 61.16
CA ARG A 34 -30.32 18.70 60.99
C ARG A 34 -29.50 18.92 59.71
N GLU A 35 -28.50 18.08 59.45
CA GLU A 35 -27.72 18.13 58.22
C GLU A 35 -28.58 17.83 56.99
N MET A 36 -29.40 16.77 57.02
CA MET A 36 -30.22 16.36 55.88
C MET A 36 -31.21 17.47 55.50
N VAL A 37 -31.90 18.05 56.49
CA VAL A 37 -32.83 19.16 56.27
C VAL A 37 -32.07 20.41 55.81
N GLY A 38 -30.91 20.71 56.39
CA GLY A 38 -30.08 21.85 56.01
C GLY A 38 -29.49 21.75 54.59
N ARG A 39 -29.15 20.55 54.11
CA ARG A 39 -28.78 20.31 52.70
C ARG A 39 -29.97 20.52 51.79
N ARG A 40 -31.11 19.90 52.10
CA ARG A 40 -32.33 20.00 51.28
C ARG A 40 -32.87 21.42 51.16
N TYR A 41 -32.77 22.23 52.22
CA TYR A 41 -33.10 23.66 52.15
C TYR A 41 -32.13 24.45 51.26
N ARG A 42 -30.82 24.14 51.29
CA ARG A 42 -29.84 24.76 50.39
C ARG A 42 -30.14 24.40 48.94
N ASP A 43 -30.40 23.13 48.65
CA ASP A 43 -30.71 22.66 47.30
C ASP A 43 -31.96 23.36 46.74
N VAL A 44 -33.00 23.53 47.56
CA VAL A 44 -34.22 24.27 47.17
C VAL A 44 -33.95 25.75 46.92
N LEU A 45 -33.08 26.38 47.72
CA LEU A 45 -32.71 27.78 47.54
C LEU A 45 -31.87 27.98 46.27
N GLU A 46 -30.93 27.08 46.01
CA GLU A 46 -30.09 27.10 44.80
C GLU A 46 -30.95 26.90 43.56
N ALA A 47 -31.81 25.88 43.54
CA ALA A 47 -32.77 25.67 42.45
C ALA A 47 -33.67 26.89 42.22
N SER A 48 -34.12 27.55 43.29
CA SER A 48 -34.92 28.78 43.18
C SER A 48 -34.13 29.94 42.56
N SER A 49 -32.85 30.09 42.93
CA SER A 49 -31.98 31.11 42.31
C SER A 49 -31.71 30.84 40.83
N GLU A 50 -31.50 29.58 40.45
CA GLU A 50 -31.32 29.17 39.05
C GLU A 50 -32.57 29.44 38.23
N VAL A 51 -33.76 29.08 38.73
CA VAL A 51 -35.04 29.37 38.06
C VAL A 51 -35.21 30.88 37.87
N ARG A 52 -34.86 31.68 38.88
CA ARG A 52 -34.93 33.15 38.76
C ARG A 52 -33.98 33.67 37.69
N GLN A 53 -32.76 33.13 37.61
CA GLN A 53 -31.80 33.47 36.56
C GLN A 53 -32.32 33.11 35.17
N VAL A 54 -32.91 31.93 35.01
CA VAL A 54 -33.55 31.49 33.75
C VAL A 54 -34.67 32.44 33.34
N CYS A 55 -35.54 32.87 34.28
CA CYS A 55 -36.57 33.86 34.00
C CYS A 55 -35.97 35.19 33.52
N THR A 56 -34.94 35.70 34.18
CA THR A 56 -34.30 36.97 33.77
C THR A 56 -33.64 36.87 32.39
N LEU A 57 -33.04 35.73 32.04
CA LEU A 57 -32.49 35.48 30.71
C LEU A 57 -33.58 35.41 29.65
N ALA A 58 -34.71 34.77 29.96
CA ALA A 58 -35.86 34.70 29.06
C ALA A 58 -36.49 36.08 28.81
N GLU A 59 -36.62 36.91 29.85
CA GLU A 59 -37.09 38.29 29.73
C GLU A 59 -36.14 39.14 28.89
N LYS A 60 -34.82 38.99 29.10
CA LYS A 60 -33.80 39.67 28.30
C LYS A 60 -33.88 39.27 26.83
N LEU A 61 -33.98 37.96 26.54
CA LEU A 61 -34.16 37.45 25.18
C LEU A 61 -35.44 37.98 24.54
N ALA A 62 -36.56 38.01 25.28
CA ALA A 62 -37.82 38.55 24.78
C ALA A 62 -37.72 40.05 24.48
N SER A 63 -37.01 40.82 25.32
CA SER A 63 -36.70 42.23 25.09
C SER A 63 -35.84 42.42 23.84
N ASP A 64 -34.78 41.62 23.67
CA ASP A 64 -33.90 41.70 22.51
C ASP A 64 -34.63 41.34 21.20
N ILE A 65 -35.55 40.35 21.24
CA ILE A 65 -36.46 40.02 20.12
C ILE A 65 -37.43 41.17 19.82
N ALA A 66 -37.99 41.82 20.85
CA ALA A 66 -38.87 42.96 20.66
C ALA A 66 -38.11 44.17 20.06
N ASN A 67 -36.90 44.44 20.54
CA ASN A 67 -36.04 45.53 20.05
C ASN A 67 -35.58 45.32 18.61
N THR A 68 -35.24 44.07 18.23
CA THR A 68 -34.96 43.73 16.83
C THR A 68 -36.21 43.92 15.97
N ARG A 69 -37.39 43.47 16.42
CA ARG A 69 -38.65 43.64 15.68
C ARG A 69 -39.03 45.11 15.47
N ILE A 70 -38.76 45.98 16.43
CA ILE A 70 -38.98 47.44 16.33
C ILE A 70 -37.96 48.08 15.39
N SER A 71 -36.69 47.62 15.38
CA SER A 71 -35.69 48.06 14.40
C SER A 71 -36.09 47.71 12.96
N TYR A 72 -36.78 46.58 12.74
CA TYR A 72 -37.35 46.23 11.43
C TYR A 72 -38.53 47.11 11.00
N GLN A 73 -39.25 47.74 11.93
CA GLN A 73 -40.43 48.56 11.62
C GLN A 73 -40.12 50.06 11.50
N SER A 74 -38.96 50.52 11.97
CA SER A 74 -38.66 51.95 12.15
C SER A 74 -37.78 52.60 11.07
N ASN A 75 -37.47 51.91 9.96
CA ASN A 75 -36.79 52.55 8.83
C ASN A 75 -37.38 52.13 7.47
N PRO A 76 -38.17 52.99 6.79
CA PRO A 76 -38.23 52.95 5.34
C PRO A 76 -36.99 53.70 4.81
N LEU A 77 -35.79 53.20 5.11
CA LEU A 77 -34.63 53.54 4.30
C LEU A 77 -34.94 52.98 2.92
N ARG A 78 -35.00 53.85 1.91
CA ARG A 78 -35.18 53.53 0.48
C ARG A 78 -34.57 52.17 0.16
N THR A 79 -35.39 51.12 0.20
CA THR A 79 -34.96 49.83 -0.31
C THR A 79 -34.95 50.02 -1.81
N GLY A 80 -33.79 49.79 -2.44
CA GLY A 80 -33.79 49.48 -3.86
C GLY A 80 -34.85 48.41 -4.17
N SER A 81 -35.22 48.26 -5.43
CA SER A 81 -36.07 47.13 -5.83
C SER A 81 -35.51 45.84 -5.22
N LYS A 82 -36.35 44.87 -4.84
CA LYS A 82 -35.87 43.55 -4.36
C LYS A 82 -34.80 42.96 -5.29
N ASP A 83 -34.87 43.30 -6.58
CA ASP A 83 -33.89 42.92 -7.60
C ASP A 83 -32.52 43.59 -7.43
N GLU A 84 -32.46 44.84 -6.98
CA GLU A 84 -31.19 45.55 -6.69
C GLU A 84 -30.52 44.99 -5.43
N GLN A 85 -31.32 44.63 -4.42
CA GLN A 85 -30.80 43.97 -3.22
C GLN A 85 -30.21 42.59 -3.58
N LYS A 86 -30.95 41.75 -4.33
CA LYS A 86 -30.45 40.45 -4.81
C LYS A 86 -29.18 40.59 -5.65
N ALA A 87 -29.14 41.59 -6.53
CA ALA A 87 -27.96 41.83 -7.34
C ALA A 87 -26.74 42.25 -6.51
N GLY A 88 -26.95 43.02 -5.43
CA GLY A 88 -25.91 43.35 -4.45
C GLY A 88 -25.40 42.12 -3.70
N GLU A 89 -26.32 41.25 -3.24
CA GLU A 89 -26.01 39.96 -2.60
C GLU A 89 -25.19 39.06 -3.54
N HIS A 90 -25.59 38.91 -4.81
CA HIS A 90 -24.84 38.13 -5.80
C HIS A 90 -23.46 38.72 -6.10
N LEU A 91 -23.33 40.05 -6.21
CA LEU A 91 -22.03 40.71 -6.43
C LEU A 91 -21.08 40.52 -5.25
N TYR A 92 -21.60 40.55 -4.02
CA TYR A 92 -20.81 40.24 -2.83
C TYR A 92 -20.31 38.79 -2.88
N ALA A 93 -21.23 37.84 -3.09
CA ALA A 93 -20.90 36.41 -3.13
C ALA A 93 -19.84 36.08 -4.19
N VAL A 94 -19.98 36.63 -5.40
CA VAL A 94 -19.01 36.44 -6.48
C VAL A 94 -17.63 36.98 -6.11
N ASN A 95 -17.54 38.18 -5.51
CA ASN A 95 -16.24 38.75 -5.13
C ASN A 95 -15.58 38.00 -3.97
N TYR A 96 -16.38 37.56 -2.99
CA TYR A 96 -15.88 36.78 -1.86
C TYR A 96 -15.31 35.44 -2.36
N LEU A 97 -16.14 34.63 -3.03
CA LEU A 97 -15.74 33.29 -3.46
C LEU A 97 -14.56 33.30 -4.44
N ILE A 98 -14.52 34.21 -5.43
CA ILE A 98 -13.37 34.32 -6.36
C ILE A 98 -12.07 34.63 -5.60
N SER A 99 -12.15 35.36 -4.49
CA SER A 99 -10.96 35.76 -3.73
C SER A 99 -10.53 34.69 -2.72
N SER A 100 -11.44 33.77 -2.35
CA SER A 100 -11.16 32.68 -1.41
C SER A 100 -10.73 31.37 -2.08
N ILE A 101 -11.09 31.17 -3.35
CA ILE A 101 -10.69 29.99 -4.14
C ILE A 101 -9.16 29.96 -4.31
N GLY A 102 -8.56 28.80 -4.03
CA GLY A 102 -7.12 28.58 -4.21
C GLY A 102 -6.22 29.09 -3.07
N ASN A 103 -6.79 29.31 -1.87
CA ASN A 103 -5.99 29.52 -0.67
C ASN A 103 -5.28 28.21 -0.23
N ASP A 104 -4.08 28.33 0.36
CA ASP A 104 -3.09 27.27 0.67
C ASP A 104 -3.55 26.09 1.59
N GLY A 105 -4.85 25.90 1.80
CA GLY A 105 -5.39 24.78 2.60
C GLY A 105 -6.79 24.32 2.21
N GLY A 106 -7.34 24.78 1.08
CA GLY A 106 -8.68 24.38 0.62
C GLY A 106 -8.70 22.97 0.03
N GLU A 107 -9.81 22.24 0.20
CA GLU A 107 -10.05 21.01 -0.54
C GLU A 107 -10.36 21.32 -2.02
N PRO A 108 -9.81 20.58 -3.00
CA PRO A 108 -10.05 20.84 -4.42
C PRO A 108 -11.53 20.82 -4.82
N LEU A 109 -12.32 20.00 -4.11
CA LEU A 109 -13.76 19.90 -4.32
C LEU A 109 -14.51 21.15 -3.86
N ASP A 110 -14.10 21.74 -2.73
CA ASP A 110 -14.67 22.98 -2.22
C ASP A 110 -14.44 24.14 -3.20
N ASP A 111 -13.22 24.26 -3.72
CA ASP A 111 -12.85 25.30 -4.68
C ASP A 111 -13.72 25.23 -5.95
N ILE A 112 -13.97 24.02 -6.47
CA ILE A 112 -14.77 23.85 -7.69
C ILE A 112 -16.26 24.03 -7.42
N VAL A 113 -16.75 23.58 -6.27
CA VAL A 113 -18.14 23.82 -5.88
C VAL A 113 -18.40 25.32 -5.74
N ALA A 114 -17.52 26.04 -5.03
CA ALA A 114 -17.56 27.49 -4.92
C ALA A 114 -17.44 28.17 -6.31
N PHE A 115 -16.56 27.67 -7.17
CA PHE A 115 -16.40 28.20 -8.52
C PHE A 115 -17.65 28.01 -9.40
N CYS A 116 -18.32 26.85 -9.31
CA CYS A 116 -19.56 26.63 -10.03
C CYS A 116 -20.69 27.55 -9.57
N MET A 117 -20.71 27.88 -8.27
CA MET A 117 -21.60 28.91 -7.73
C MET A 117 -21.28 30.28 -8.33
N VAL A 118 -20.00 30.66 -8.38
CA VAL A 118 -19.54 31.91 -9.01
C VAL A 118 -19.98 32.00 -10.47
N GLU A 119 -19.79 30.95 -11.27
CA GLU A 119 -20.22 30.93 -12.68
C GLU A 119 -21.74 31.11 -12.81
N HIS A 120 -22.53 30.49 -11.93
CA HIS A 120 -23.97 30.60 -11.95
C HIS A 120 -24.43 32.01 -11.59
N LEU A 121 -23.94 32.54 -10.48
CA LEU A 121 -24.27 33.89 -10.00
C LEU A 121 -23.84 34.95 -11.00
N GLN A 122 -22.65 34.81 -11.61
CA GLN A 122 -22.22 35.73 -12.67
C GLN A 122 -23.13 35.68 -13.91
N LYS A 123 -23.54 34.48 -14.35
CA LYS A 123 -24.50 34.34 -15.46
C LYS A 123 -25.81 35.02 -15.13
N GLN A 124 -26.35 34.82 -13.92
CA GLN A 124 -27.57 35.51 -13.49
C GLN A 124 -27.38 37.02 -13.46
N LEU A 125 -26.22 37.51 -12.98
CA LEU A 125 -25.91 38.93 -12.95
C LEU A 125 -25.88 39.57 -14.34
N ILE A 126 -25.47 38.81 -15.36
CA ILE A 126 -25.41 39.24 -16.76
C ILE A 126 -26.76 39.04 -17.47
N SER A 127 -27.57 38.05 -17.11
CA SER A 127 -28.81 37.75 -17.86
C SER A 127 -30.06 38.42 -17.28
N ASN A 128 -30.14 38.61 -15.97
CA ASN A 128 -31.40 38.89 -15.28
C ASN A 128 -31.54 40.32 -14.74
N HIS A 129 -30.47 41.10 -14.66
CA HIS A 129 -30.53 42.45 -14.08
C HIS A 129 -30.47 43.55 -15.14
N SER A 130 -31.39 44.50 -15.05
CA SER A 130 -31.51 45.63 -15.98
C SER A 130 -30.56 46.80 -15.68
N SER A 131 -29.86 46.78 -14.53
CA SER A 131 -28.98 47.89 -14.13
C SER A 131 -27.67 47.90 -14.94
N PRO A 132 -27.34 49.00 -15.66
CA PRO A 132 -26.13 49.08 -16.49
C PRO A 132 -24.84 49.07 -15.67
N VAL A 133 -24.89 49.53 -14.42
CA VAL A 133 -23.72 49.54 -13.51
C VAL A 133 -23.38 48.11 -13.10
N ILE A 134 -24.39 47.32 -12.71
CA ILE A 134 -24.24 45.92 -12.30
C ILE A 134 -23.73 45.09 -13.48
N HIS A 135 -24.28 45.31 -14.67
CA HIS A 135 -23.81 44.69 -15.90
C HIS A 135 -22.34 44.98 -16.20
N LYS A 136 -21.91 46.24 -16.05
CA LYS A 136 -20.52 46.65 -16.28
C LYS A 136 -19.57 45.97 -15.28
N THR A 137 -19.95 45.94 -14.01
CA THR A 137 -19.16 45.27 -12.95
C THR A 137 -19.09 43.76 -13.18
N ALA A 138 -20.22 43.11 -13.47
CA ALA A 138 -20.27 41.67 -13.74
C ALA A 138 -19.44 41.25 -14.96
N ARG A 139 -19.45 42.07 -16.03
CA ARG A 139 -18.56 41.88 -17.19
C ARG A 139 -17.09 42.11 -16.86
N GLY A 140 -16.77 43.08 -15.99
CA GLY A 140 -15.41 43.30 -15.50
C GLY A 140 -14.83 42.07 -14.78
N LEU A 141 -15.69 41.28 -14.13
CA LEU A 141 -15.31 40.04 -13.45
C LEU A 141 -15.14 38.84 -14.39
N THR A 142 -15.59 38.91 -15.65
CA THR A 142 -15.54 37.77 -16.58
C THR A 142 -14.12 37.29 -16.84
N ASN A 143 -13.17 38.20 -17.05
CA ASN A 143 -11.77 37.81 -17.27
C ASN A 143 -11.17 37.13 -16.04
N ARG A 144 -11.54 37.56 -14.83
CA ARG A 144 -11.11 36.92 -13.59
C ARG A 144 -11.70 35.51 -13.46
N VAL A 145 -12.99 35.35 -13.70
CA VAL A 145 -13.65 34.04 -13.65
C VAL A 145 -13.05 33.07 -14.66
N VAL A 146 -12.77 33.52 -15.89
CA VAL A 146 -12.12 32.69 -16.91
C VAL A 146 -10.69 32.31 -16.49
N ALA A 147 -9.92 33.25 -15.94
CA ALA A 147 -8.57 32.97 -15.45
C ALA A 147 -8.57 31.98 -14.27
N THR A 148 -9.48 32.17 -13.29
CA THR A 148 -9.66 31.23 -12.17
C THR A 148 -10.05 29.84 -12.67
N ARG A 149 -10.90 29.75 -13.70
CA ARG A 149 -11.26 28.48 -14.32
C ARG A 149 -10.03 27.74 -14.86
N SER A 150 -9.22 28.42 -15.68
CA SER A 150 -8.03 27.81 -16.28
C SER A 150 -6.99 27.42 -15.22
N GLU A 151 -6.86 28.20 -14.16
CA GLU A 151 -5.96 27.89 -13.05
C GLU A 151 -6.43 26.64 -12.31
N LEU A 152 -7.72 26.54 -11.97
CA LEU A 152 -8.28 25.33 -11.34
C LEU A 152 -8.15 24.11 -12.26
N GLU A 153 -8.43 24.21 -13.56
CA GLU A 153 -8.25 23.10 -14.51
C GLU A 153 -6.80 22.60 -14.53
N PHE A 154 -5.83 23.52 -14.51
CA PHE A 154 -4.41 23.20 -14.46
C PHE A 154 -4.00 22.57 -13.12
N GLN A 155 -4.31 23.23 -11.99
CA GLN A 155 -3.97 22.77 -10.65
C GLN A 155 -4.51 21.36 -10.42
N ASN A 156 -5.80 21.14 -10.65
CA ASN A 156 -6.46 19.85 -10.43
C ASN A 156 -5.88 18.71 -11.28
N THR A 157 -5.41 19.01 -12.49
CA THR A 157 -4.78 18.03 -13.37
C THR A 157 -3.34 17.74 -12.97
N SER A 158 -2.62 18.75 -12.45
CA SER A 158 -1.23 18.62 -12.00
C SER A 158 -1.10 17.89 -10.66
N THR A 159 -1.98 18.18 -9.70
CA THR A 159 -1.97 17.57 -8.36
C THR A 159 -2.35 16.08 -8.39
N LEU A 160 -3.08 15.62 -9.41
CA LEU A 160 -3.48 14.22 -9.57
C LEU A 160 -2.29 13.24 -9.65
N LEU A 161 -1.09 13.73 -10.01
CA LEU A 161 0.15 12.93 -10.05
C LEU A 161 0.52 12.39 -8.67
N ASP A 162 0.43 13.22 -7.63
CA ASP A 162 0.96 12.95 -6.29
C ASP A 162 -0.02 12.21 -5.36
N ILE A 163 -1.23 11.91 -5.86
CA ILE A 163 -2.30 11.38 -5.01
C ILE A 163 -2.25 9.86 -4.99
N SER A 164 -1.75 9.31 -3.88
CA SER A 164 -1.80 7.87 -3.58
C SER A 164 -2.94 7.50 -2.61
N ARG A 165 -3.71 8.48 -2.12
CA ARG A 165 -4.81 8.28 -1.16
C ARG A 165 -6.18 8.41 -1.82
N SER A 166 -7.09 7.50 -1.48
CA SER A 166 -8.42 7.43 -2.06
C SER A 166 -9.31 8.64 -1.75
N ASP A 167 -9.24 9.18 -0.53
CA ASP A 167 -10.02 10.36 -0.12
C ASP A 167 -9.67 11.59 -0.96
N TRP A 168 -8.37 11.85 -1.14
CA TRP A 168 -7.89 12.96 -1.97
C TRP A 168 -8.19 12.72 -3.45
N ALA A 169 -8.02 11.49 -3.94
CA ALA A 169 -8.28 11.16 -5.34
C ALA A 169 -9.78 11.29 -5.67
N THR A 170 -10.65 10.91 -4.74
CA THR A 170 -12.11 11.11 -4.83
C THR A 170 -12.44 12.58 -5.03
N ASN A 171 -11.97 13.43 -4.11
CA ASN A 171 -12.24 14.85 -4.14
C ASN A 171 -11.71 15.49 -5.43
N GLN A 172 -10.48 15.16 -5.82
CA GLN A 172 -9.81 15.70 -7.00
C GLN A 172 -10.49 15.29 -8.32
N LEU A 173 -10.86 14.01 -8.46
CA LEU A 173 -11.54 13.51 -9.67
C LEU A 173 -12.99 13.97 -9.73
N ALA A 174 -13.70 14.05 -8.60
CA ALA A 174 -15.04 14.63 -8.53
C ALA A 174 -15.01 16.11 -8.94
N ALA A 175 -13.99 16.84 -8.48
CA ALA A 175 -13.69 18.20 -8.91
C ALA A 175 -13.58 18.31 -10.44
N ILE A 176 -12.70 17.51 -11.06
CA ILE A 176 -12.49 17.49 -12.52
C ILE A 176 -13.79 17.12 -13.25
N ALA A 177 -14.54 16.15 -12.74
CA ALA A 177 -15.82 15.74 -13.30
C ALA A 177 -16.83 16.90 -13.35
N LEU A 178 -16.95 17.66 -12.26
CA LEU A 178 -17.88 18.79 -12.13
C LEU A 178 -17.46 19.97 -13.01
N LEU A 179 -16.15 20.25 -13.10
CA LEU A 179 -15.62 21.38 -13.84
C LEU A 179 -15.68 21.14 -15.35
N GLU A 180 -15.16 20.01 -15.83
CA GLU A 180 -15.00 19.71 -17.25
C GLU A 180 -16.17 18.88 -17.84
N GLY A 181 -16.98 18.23 -17.01
CA GLY A 181 -18.07 17.37 -17.47
C GLY A 181 -17.59 16.08 -18.14
N LYS A 182 -16.45 15.56 -17.70
CA LYS A 182 -15.84 14.29 -18.13
C LYS A 182 -16.67 13.08 -17.65
N GLU A 183 -16.68 12.02 -18.45
CA GLU A 183 -17.31 10.75 -18.08
C GLU A 183 -16.44 9.95 -17.12
N ILE A 184 -17.05 9.06 -16.32
CA ILE A 184 -16.33 8.26 -15.31
C ILE A 184 -15.21 7.41 -15.95
N GLY A 185 -15.44 6.86 -17.16
CA GLY A 185 -14.40 6.13 -17.89
C GLY A 185 -13.22 7.00 -18.32
N GLN A 186 -13.48 8.27 -18.69
CA GLN A 186 -12.42 9.23 -19.03
C GLN A 186 -11.62 9.67 -17.80
N LEU A 187 -12.26 9.72 -16.63
CA LEU A 187 -11.59 9.99 -15.36
C LEU A 187 -10.67 8.84 -14.95
N LEU A 188 -11.08 7.59 -15.20
CA LEU A 188 -10.23 6.41 -15.00
C LEU A 188 -8.98 6.47 -15.89
N ASP A 189 -9.16 6.72 -17.18
CA ASP A 189 -8.04 6.85 -18.13
C ASP A 189 -7.10 7.99 -17.72
N LEU A 190 -7.66 9.15 -17.32
CA LEU A 190 -6.88 10.29 -16.85
C LEU A 190 -6.06 9.95 -15.59
N TYR A 191 -6.68 9.31 -14.61
CA TYR A 191 -5.98 8.90 -13.39
C TYR A 191 -4.85 7.92 -13.71
N LEU A 192 -5.12 6.85 -14.45
CA LEU A 192 -4.10 5.86 -14.81
C LEU A 192 -2.93 6.47 -15.59
N GLU A 193 -3.18 7.37 -16.54
CA GLU A 193 -2.09 8.02 -17.29
C GLU A 193 -1.23 8.92 -16.38
N LYS A 194 -1.84 9.68 -15.47
CA LYS A 194 -1.08 10.48 -14.49
C LYS A 194 -0.25 9.60 -13.55
N ARG A 195 -0.80 8.48 -13.11
CA ARG A 195 -0.09 7.53 -12.26
C ARG A 195 1.04 6.82 -13.00
N PHE A 196 0.88 6.59 -14.31
CA PHE A 196 1.96 6.11 -15.17
C PHE A 196 3.10 7.13 -15.28
N ASP A 197 2.77 8.40 -15.53
CA ASP A 197 3.76 9.49 -15.59
C ASP A 197 4.53 9.64 -14.27
N TYR A 198 3.83 9.52 -13.13
CA TYR A 198 4.44 9.55 -11.80
C TYR A 198 5.45 8.41 -11.60
N ILE A 199 5.08 7.17 -11.93
CA ILE A 199 6.00 6.02 -11.83
C ILE A 199 7.20 6.20 -12.75
N LYS A 200 7.01 6.76 -13.95
CA LYS A 200 8.11 7.07 -14.86
C LYS A 200 9.07 8.09 -14.23
N GLY A 201 8.56 9.13 -13.60
CA GLY A 201 9.37 10.09 -12.83
C GLY A 201 10.14 9.42 -11.69
N LEU A 202 9.49 8.52 -10.94
CA LEU A 202 10.17 7.75 -9.87
C LEU A 202 11.34 6.92 -10.41
N ILE A 203 11.20 6.31 -11.60
CA ILE A 203 12.28 5.55 -12.22
C ILE A 203 13.45 6.48 -12.60
N GLU A 204 13.16 7.66 -13.13
CA GLU A 204 14.17 8.68 -13.45
C GLU A 204 14.89 9.18 -12.18
N ASP A 205 14.17 9.30 -11.06
CA ASP A 205 14.69 9.68 -9.74
C ASP A 205 15.37 8.53 -8.98
N SER A 206 15.66 7.40 -9.64
CA SER A 206 16.35 6.23 -9.06
C SER A 206 15.61 5.57 -7.90
N ALA A 207 14.27 5.49 -7.97
CA ALA A 207 13.46 4.77 -7.00
C ALA A 207 13.80 3.25 -6.97
N THR A 208 13.52 2.60 -5.83
CA THR A 208 13.73 1.16 -5.69
C THR A 208 12.61 0.37 -6.37
N ILE A 209 12.89 -0.86 -6.82
CA ILE A 209 11.87 -1.75 -7.39
C ILE A 209 10.70 -1.96 -6.42
N LEU A 210 10.99 -2.10 -5.12
CA LEU A 210 9.97 -2.24 -4.08
C LEU A 210 9.06 -1.02 -3.96
N SER A 211 9.61 0.21 -4.06
CA SER A 211 8.79 1.41 -4.04
C SER A 211 7.87 1.51 -5.27
N ILE A 212 8.31 1.03 -6.43
CA ILE A 212 7.47 0.99 -7.64
C ILE A 212 6.35 -0.04 -7.48
N VAL A 213 6.65 -1.23 -6.94
CA VAL A 213 5.65 -2.26 -6.66
C VAL A 213 4.60 -1.77 -5.66
N ASP A 214 5.03 -1.07 -4.60
CA ASP A 214 4.13 -0.45 -3.63
C ASP A 214 3.24 0.61 -4.29
N GLU A 215 3.79 1.40 -5.21
CA GLU A 215 3.01 2.43 -5.90
C GLU A 215 2.02 1.87 -6.94
N ILE A 216 2.37 0.76 -7.60
CA ILE A 216 1.44 -0.03 -8.42
C ILE A 216 0.28 -0.51 -7.56
N LYS A 217 0.59 -1.10 -6.41
CA LYS A 217 -0.41 -1.60 -5.46
C LYS A 217 -1.35 -0.48 -4.98
N LYS A 218 -0.81 0.63 -4.48
CA LYS A 218 -1.63 1.79 -4.05
C LYS A 218 -2.52 2.31 -5.16
N THR A 219 -1.99 2.42 -6.38
CA THR A 219 -2.76 2.89 -7.54
C THR A 219 -3.95 1.97 -7.81
N LEU A 220 -3.74 0.65 -7.80
CA LEU A 220 -4.80 -0.34 -8.00
C LEU A 220 -5.83 -0.34 -6.85
N THR A 221 -5.39 -0.17 -5.60
CA THR A 221 -6.29 -0.03 -4.44
C THR A 221 -7.21 1.18 -4.60
N VAL A 222 -6.66 2.35 -4.95
CA VAL A 222 -7.46 3.55 -5.22
C VAL A 222 -8.43 3.31 -6.38
N VAL A 223 -8.00 2.64 -7.46
CA VAL A 223 -8.91 2.33 -8.57
C VAL A 223 -10.07 1.42 -8.13
N GLU A 224 -9.80 0.42 -7.29
CA GLU A 224 -10.82 -0.48 -6.76
C GLU A 224 -11.86 0.28 -5.92
N GLU A 225 -11.42 1.14 -5.00
CA GLU A 225 -12.30 1.96 -4.16
C GLU A 225 -13.13 2.97 -4.98
N LEU A 226 -12.48 3.72 -5.87
CA LEU A 226 -13.15 4.80 -6.61
C LEU A 226 -14.11 4.29 -7.68
N PHE A 227 -13.69 3.31 -8.48
CA PHE A 227 -14.39 2.94 -9.72
C PHE A 227 -15.18 1.64 -9.60
N VAL A 228 -14.73 0.68 -8.78
CA VAL A 228 -15.43 -0.60 -8.59
C VAL A 228 -16.39 -0.54 -7.40
N HIS A 229 -15.95 -0.03 -6.25
CA HIS A 229 -16.85 0.21 -5.12
C HIS A 229 -17.76 1.44 -5.32
N GLY A 230 -17.37 2.35 -6.21
CA GLY A 230 -18.20 3.48 -6.63
C GLY A 230 -18.11 4.69 -5.71
N GLU A 231 -17.04 4.85 -4.93
CA GLU A 231 -16.89 6.02 -4.05
C GLU A 231 -16.91 7.33 -4.84
N LEU A 232 -16.31 7.36 -6.03
CA LEU A 232 -16.31 8.53 -6.91
C LEU A 232 -17.73 8.93 -7.35
N ILE A 233 -18.56 7.95 -7.76
CA ILE A 233 -19.93 8.24 -8.19
C ILE A 233 -20.78 8.71 -7.01
N HIS A 234 -20.54 8.16 -5.80
CA HIS A 234 -21.19 8.61 -4.58
C HIS A 234 -20.82 10.05 -4.22
N ALA A 235 -19.55 10.43 -4.33
CA ALA A 235 -19.10 11.80 -4.10
C ALA A 235 -19.74 12.79 -5.09
N ILE A 236 -19.73 12.48 -6.40
CA ILE A 236 -20.36 13.30 -7.44
C ILE A 236 -21.87 13.44 -7.19
N HIS A 237 -22.55 12.34 -6.84
CA HIS A 237 -23.98 12.37 -6.51
C HIS A 237 -24.27 13.15 -5.23
N SER A 238 -23.40 13.08 -4.21
CA SER A 238 -23.55 13.86 -2.97
C SER A 238 -23.57 15.36 -3.26
N VAL A 239 -22.67 15.84 -4.13
CA VAL A 239 -22.66 17.24 -4.59
C VAL A 239 -23.91 17.56 -5.41
N CYS A 240 -24.23 16.75 -6.42
CA CYS A 240 -25.38 17.00 -7.31
C CYS A 240 -26.75 16.93 -6.60
N ASN A 241 -26.82 16.25 -5.43
CA ASN A 241 -28.00 16.17 -4.58
C ASN A 241 -28.03 17.21 -3.45
N GLY A 242 -27.03 18.10 -3.36
CA GLY A 242 -26.95 19.11 -2.29
C GLY A 242 -26.69 18.51 -0.91
N GLN A 243 -26.17 17.28 -0.83
CA GLN A 243 -25.78 16.63 0.43
C GLN A 243 -24.38 17.05 0.87
N TYR A 244 -23.52 17.41 -0.09
CA TYR A 244 -22.20 17.95 0.19
C TYR A 244 -22.31 19.37 0.74
N ARG A 245 -21.59 19.64 1.84
CA ARG A 245 -21.54 20.96 2.46
C ARG A 245 -20.19 21.59 2.18
N CYS A 246 -20.19 22.57 1.29
CA CYS A 246 -18.98 23.30 0.94
C CYS A 246 -18.61 24.30 2.03
N GLU A 247 -17.37 24.24 2.52
CA GLU A 247 -16.92 25.06 3.64
C GLU A 247 -16.84 26.54 3.26
N LEU A 248 -16.34 26.86 2.06
CA LEU A 248 -16.25 28.24 1.54
C LEU A 248 -17.61 28.94 1.47
N ILE A 249 -18.67 28.20 1.09
CA ILE A 249 -20.03 28.74 1.05
C ILE A 249 -20.57 28.91 2.47
N ARG A 250 -20.26 27.98 3.37
CA ARG A 250 -20.67 28.04 4.78
C ARG A 250 -20.06 29.24 5.49
N GLU A 251 -18.76 29.48 5.31
CA GLU A 251 -18.05 30.64 5.85
C GLU A 251 -18.62 31.96 5.31
N MET A 252 -18.84 32.03 4.00
CA MET A 252 -19.48 33.21 3.38
C MET A 252 -20.85 33.52 3.99
N CYS A 253 -21.66 32.49 4.26
CA CYS A 253 -23.00 32.66 4.83
C CYS A 253 -22.99 32.99 6.33
N ALA A 254 -21.99 32.50 7.09
CA ALA A 254 -21.92 32.68 8.53
C ALA A 254 -21.80 34.16 8.96
N ASP A 255 -21.16 34.98 8.13
CA ASP A 255 -20.93 36.41 8.41
C ASP A 255 -22.06 37.32 7.93
N GLN A 256 -23.14 36.76 7.36
CA GLN A 256 -24.16 37.53 6.65
C GLN A 256 -25.57 37.39 7.27
N SER A 257 -26.50 38.21 6.76
CA SER A 257 -27.90 38.15 7.20
C SER A 257 -28.59 36.87 6.72
N TYR A 258 -29.63 36.45 7.45
CA TYR A 258 -30.46 35.30 7.06
C TYR A 258 -31.10 35.44 5.66
N SER A 259 -31.37 36.67 5.21
CA SER A 259 -31.90 36.90 3.85
C SER A 259 -30.88 36.53 2.78
N PHE A 260 -29.60 36.83 3.02
CA PHE A 260 -28.50 36.46 2.12
C PHE A 260 -28.36 34.94 2.04
N GLU A 261 -28.32 34.27 3.19
CA GLU A 261 -28.22 32.80 3.26
C GLU A 261 -29.36 32.13 2.49
N ARG A 262 -30.59 32.65 2.64
CA ARG A 262 -31.75 32.14 1.89
C ARG A 262 -31.59 32.31 0.37
N THR A 263 -31.15 33.48 -0.09
CA THR A 263 -30.93 33.73 -1.54
C THR A 263 -29.87 32.75 -2.09
N ILE A 264 -28.74 32.60 -1.40
CA ILE A 264 -27.65 31.71 -1.82
C ILE A 264 -28.08 30.25 -1.82
N ASN A 265 -28.88 29.80 -0.85
CA ASN A 265 -29.42 28.44 -0.85
C ASN A 265 -30.37 28.17 -2.03
N GLU A 266 -31.24 29.14 -2.37
CA GLU A 266 -32.13 29.03 -3.54
C GLU A 266 -31.33 28.94 -4.86
N ASP A 267 -30.21 29.64 -4.97
CA ASP A 267 -29.31 29.54 -6.11
C ASP A 267 -28.45 28.27 -6.09
N SER A 268 -28.06 27.78 -4.91
CA SER A 268 -27.36 26.50 -4.74
C SER A 268 -28.17 25.37 -5.35
N ASP A 269 -29.47 25.31 -5.04
CA ASP A 269 -30.38 24.31 -5.60
C ASP A 269 -30.50 24.39 -7.14
N ARG A 270 -30.30 25.57 -7.73
CA ARG A 270 -30.25 25.74 -9.19
C ARG A 270 -28.92 25.23 -9.76
N VAL A 271 -27.81 25.51 -9.07
CA VAL A 271 -26.48 24.99 -9.45
C VAL A 271 -26.47 23.46 -9.41
N TRP A 272 -26.98 22.85 -8.34
CA TRP A 272 -27.06 21.39 -8.22
C TRP A 272 -27.88 20.74 -9.33
N ARG A 273 -29.02 21.34 -9.68
CA ARG A 273 -29.84 20.90 -10.82
C ARG A 273 -29.08 21.00 -12.14
N HIS A 274 -28.40 22.12 -12.38
CA HIS A 274 -27.61 22.33 -13.58
C HIS A 274 -26.43 21.35 -13.69
N MET A 275 -25.72 21.08 -12.59
CA MET A 275 -24.67 20.06 -12.54
C MET A 275 -25.23 18.66 -12.81
N ARG A 276 -26.36 18.33 -12.19
CA ARG A 276 -27.05 17.06 -12.42
C ARG A 276 -27.43 16.90 -13.89
N GLU A 277 -27.97 17.93 -14.52
CA GLU A 277 -28.33 17.90 -15.95
C GLU A 277 -27.10 17.73 -16.85
N LYS A 278 -25.99 18.44 -16.55
CA LYS A 278 -24.71 18.29 -17.26
C LYS A 278 -24.15 16.87 -17.20
N LEU A 279 -24.35 16.19 -16.06
CA LEU A 279 -23.81 14.85 -15.81
C LEU A 279 -24.83 13.74 -16.12
N SER A 280 -26.12 14.04 -16.16
CA SER A 280 -27.20 13.10 -16.49
C SER A 280 -27.11 12.71 -17.97
N GLY A 281 -26.71 11.47 -18.21
CA GLY A 281 -26.39 10.93 -19.54
C GLY A 281 -24.92 10.56 -19.72
N ARG A 282 -24.02 11.16 -18.93
CA ARG A 282 -22.55 10.96 -18.97
C ARG A 282 -21.99 10.19 -17.77
N SER A 283 -22.71 10.21 -16.64
CA SER A 283 -22.30 9.60 -15.36
C SER A 283 -23.31 8.59 -14.84
N ALA A 284 -24.17 8.04 -15.70
CA ALA A 284 -25.28 7.18 -15.28
C ALA A 284 -24.80 5.72 -15.07
N GLY A 285 -24.14 5.47 -13.95
CA GLY A 285 -23.84 4.12 -13.47
C GLY A 285 -22.38 3.92 -13.06
N THR A 286 -22.16 2.95 -12.18
CA THR A 286 -20.82 2.42 -11.89
C THR A 286 -20.24 1.78 -13.15
N LEU A 287 -18.92 1.86 -13.31
CA LEU A 287 -18.25 1.17 -14.41
C LEU A 287 -18.39 -0.35 -14.24
N GLN A 288 -18.50 -1.06 -15.36
CA GLN A 288 -18.45 -2.52 -15.31
C GLN A 288 -17.07 -2.96 -14.81
N SER A 289 -17.04 -3.83 -13.80
CA SER A 289 -15.79 -4.33 -13.22
C SER A 289 -14.84 -4.95 -14.26
N GLN A 290 -15.39 -5.57 -15.31
CA GLN A 290 -14.61 -6.11 -16.43
C GLN A 290 -13.86 -5.01 -17.19
N PHE A 291 -14.53 -3.91 -17.53
CA PHE A 291 -13.91 -2.78 -18.22
C PHE A 291 -12.79 -2.13 -17.40
N VAL A 292 -13.00 -1.97 -16.08
CA VAL A 292 -11.96 -1.47 -15.17
C VAL A 292 -10.77 -2.43 -15.14
N GLY A 293 -11.04 -3.75 -15.06
CA GLY A 293 -10.01 -4.78 -15.09
C GLY A 293 -9.17 -4.78 -16.37
N GLU A 294 -9.80 -4.59 -17.54
CA GLU A 294 -9.10 -4.49 -18.84
C GLU A 294 -8.17 -3.26 -18.88
N LYS A 295 -8.66 -2.10 -18.45
CA LYS A 295 -7.86 -0.87 -18.37
C LYS A 295 -6.70 -0.98 -17.39
N CYS A 296 -6.92 -1.58 -16.22
CA CYS A 296 -5.87 -1.85 -15.26
C CYS A 296 -4.83 -2.83 -15.82
N ALA A 297 -5.23 -3.87 -16.56
CA ALA A 297 -4.30 -4.80 -17.18
C ALA A 297 -3.43 -4.12 -18.24
N GLU A 298 -4.00 -3.29 -19.10
CA GLU A 298 -3.24 -2.49 -20.08
C GLU A 298 -2.24 -1.53 -19.40
N TRP A 299 -2.68 -0.89 -18.31
CA TRP A 299 -1.83 0.01 -17.53
C TRP A 299 -0.69 -0.74 -16.81
N ILE A 300 -0.96 -1.89 -16.20
CA ILE A 300 0.05 -2.76 -15.59
C ILE A 300 1.09 -3.15 -16.65
N ASP A 301 0.65 -3.53 -17.84
CA ASP A 301 1.55 -3.95 -18.92
C ASP A 301 2.49 -2.82 -19.33
N ARG A 302 1.95 -1.63 -19.57
CA ARG A 302 2.76 -0.43 -19.87
C ARG A 302 3.74 -0.12 -18.76
N THR A 303 3.30 -0.15 -17.50
CA THR A 303 4.11 0.18 -16.33
C THR A 303 5.25 -0.82 -16.14
N CYS A 304 4.93 -2.12 -16.15
CA CYS A 304 5.92 -3.19 -16.02
C CYS A 304 6.96 -3.16 -17.15
N LEU A 305 6.59 -2.81 -18.38
CA LEU A 305 7.53 -2.68 -19.49
C LEU A 305 8.59 -1.59 -19.25
N VAL A 306 8.19 -0.44 -18.70
CA VAL A 306 9.15 0.64 -18.37
C VAL A 306 10.01 0.24 -17.18
N THR A 307 9.42 -0.35 -16.15
CA THR A 307 10.14 -0.80 -14.95
C THR A 307 11.11 -1.95 -15.24
N HIS A 308 10.84 -2.79 -16.23
CA HIS A 308 11.72 -3.89 -16.61
C HIS A 308 13.14 -3.41 -16.96
N LYS A 309 13.27 -2.22 -17.55
CA LYS A 309 14.59 -1.63 -17.83
C LYS A 309 15.39 -1.42 -16.54
N LEU A 310 14.75 -0.85 -15.51
CA LEU A 310 15.34 -0.67 -14.18
C LEU A 310 15.68 -2.03 -13.54
N VAL A 311 14.78 -3.01 -13.64
CA VAL A 311 15.02 -4.37 -13.11
C VAL A 311 16.27 -4.98 -13.76
N SER A 312 16.42 -4.86 -15.08
CA SER A 312 17.59 -5.34 -15.81
C SER A 312 18.88 -4.66 -15.33
N GLU A 313 18.86 -3.33 -15.20
CA GLU A 313 20.01 -2.54 -14.72
C GLU A 313 20.40 -2.93 -13.30
N VAL A 314 19.43 -3.05 -12.37
CA VAL A 314 19.68 -3.50 -11.00
C VAL A 314 20.24 -4.92 -10.97
N CYS A 315 19.75 -5.82 -11.82
CA CYS A 315 20.25 -7.19 -11.90
C CYS A 315 21.70 -7.28 -12.36
N GLU A 316 22.18 -6.35 -13.19
CA GLU A 316 23.59 -6.33 -13.61
C GLU A 316 24.55 -6.19 -12.41
N TYR A 317 24.16 -5.43 -11.38
CA TYR A 317 24.96 -5.19 -10.17
C TYR A 317 24.98 -6.36 -9.17
N PHE A 318 24.16 -7.39 -9.36
CA PHE A 318 24.20 -8.55 -8.46
C PHE A 318 25.41 -9.44 -8.74
N ASP A 319 26.15 -9.73 -7.66
CA ASP A 319 27.36 -10.56 -7.68
C ASP A 319 27.12 -11.96 -7.11
N SER A 320 26.02 -12.16 -6.37
CA SER A 320 25.70 -13.44 -5.74
C SER A 320 24.24 -13.84 -5.95
N LEU A 321 23.99 -15.15 -5.96
CA LEU A 321 22.63 -15.70 -6.01
C LEU A 321 21.81 -15.33 -4.76
N ASP A 322 22.45 -15.09 -3.62
CA ASP A 322 21.76 -14.74 -2.38
C ASP A 322 21.07 -13.37 -2.51
N GLN A 323 21.72 -12.39 -3.14
CA GLN A 323 21.14 -11.07 -3.39
C GLN A 323 19.89 -11.15 -4.29
N ILE A 324 19.90 -12.04 -5.28
CA ILE A 324 18.75 -12.29 -6.16
C ILE A 324 17.61 -12.94 -5.37
N ILE A 325 17.92 -13.95 -4.54
CA ILE A 325 16.95 -14.64 -3.69
C ILE A 325 16.30 -13.63 -2.71
N ASP A 326 17.09 -12.78 -2.07
CA ASP A 326 16.61 -11.75 -1.14
C ASP A 326 15.67 -10.76 -1.84
N LEU A 327 16.04 -10.28 -3.04
CA LEU A 327 15.19 -9.39 -3.83
C LEU A 327 13.86 -10.08 -4.20
N LEU A 328 13.92 -11.31 -4.70
CA LEU A 328 12.73 -12.06 -5.09
C LEU A 328 11.82 -12.34 -3.90
N GLN A 329 12.39 -12.65 -2.74
CA GLN A 329 11.63 -12.85 -1.51
C GLN A 329 10.95 -11.55 -1.07
N ALA A 330 11.66 -10.42 -1.10
CA ALA A 330 11.10 -9.11 -0.75
C ALA A 330 9.93 -8.70 -1.68
N ILE A 331 10.11 -8.86 -3.00
CA ILE A 331 9.06 -8.56 -3.99
C ILE A 331 7.87 -9.50 -3.79
N THR A 332 8.12 -10.80 -3.62
CA THR A 332 7.05 -11.79 -3.42
C THR A 332 6.26 -11.52 -2.14
N LEU A 333 6.92 -11.09 -1.06
CA LEU A 333 6.26 -10.71 0.19
C LEU A 333 5.34 -9.50 -0.03
N SER A 334 5.86 -8.45 -0.69
CA SER A 334 5.12 -7.23 -1.00
C SER A 334 3.87 -7.50 -1.84
N LEU A 335 3.97 -8.36 -2.85
CA LEU A 335 2.86 -8.74 -3.74
C LEU A 335 1.82 -9.67 -3.10
N LYS A 336 2.16 -10.40 -2.04
CA LYS A 336 1.22 -11.27 -1.32
C LYS A 336 0.40 -10.51 -0.29
N GLN A 337 0.98 -9.47 0.29
CA GLN A 337 0.36 -8.73 1.37
C GLN A 337 -0.63 -7.70 0.82
N ASP A 338 -1.87 -7.71 1.30
CA ASP A 338 -2.93 -6.71 1.06
C ASP A 338 -3.13 -6.29 -0.42
N TRP A 339 -2.97 -7.23 -1.35
CA TRP A 339 -3.13 -6.95 -2.78
C TRP A 339 -4.60 -6.73 -3.16
N PRO A 340 -4.94 -5.72 -3.98
CA PRO A 340 -6.31 -5.44 -4.41
C PRO A 340 -6.89 -6.59 -5.25
N LYS A 341 -8.22 -6.67 -5.37
CA LYS A 341 -8.86 -7.73 -6.19
C LYS A 341 -8.68 -7.49 -7.69
N ILE A 342 -8.34 -6.26 -8.07
CA ILE A 342 -8.12 -5.83 -9.45
C ILE A 342 -6.63 -5.91 -9.77
N GLY A 343 -6.31 -6.46 -10.94
CA GLY A 343 -4.94 -6.72 -11.36
C GLY A 343 -4.37 -7.94 -10.65
N SER A 344 -3.95 -8.95 -11.41
CA SER A 344 -3.37 -10.15 -10.81
C SER A 344 -1.94 -9.85 -10.32
N ASN A 345 -1.68 -10.05 -9.03
CA ASN A 345 -0.32 -9.97 -8.47
C ASN A 345 0.66 -10.89 -9.18
N ARG A 346 0.17 -12.06 -9.64
CA ARG A 346 0.92 -13.01 -10.46
C ARG A 346 1.34 -12.39 -11.79
N THR A 347 0.41 -11.72 -12.48
CA THR A 347 0.72 -11.03 -13.75
C THR A 347 1.73 -9.91 -13.54
N VAL A 348 1.63 -9.14 -12.46
CA VAL A 348 2.64 -8.12 -12.11
C VAL A 348 4.00 -8.78 -11.86
N TYR A 349 4.04 -9.87 -11.08
CA TYR A 349 5.29 -10.61 -10.82
C TYR A 349 5.95 -11.09 -12.12
N GLU A 350 5.19 -11.78 -12.98
CA GLU A 350 5.68 -12.33 -14.24
C GLU A 350 6.14 -11.22 -15.20
N LYS A 351 5.38 -10.12 -15.33
CA LYS A 351 5.71 -9.00 -16.24
C LYS A 351 6.75 -8.03 -15.72
N LEU A 352 6.95 -7.94 -14.41
CA LEU A 352 7.97 -7.08 -13.80
C LEU A 352 9.34 -7.76 -13.87
N LEU A 353 9.40 -9.04 -13.47
CA LEU A 353 10.66 -9.78 -13.37
C LEU A 353 11.10 -10.37 -14.71
N GLN A 354 10.14 -10.73 -15.57
CA GLN A 354 10.33 -11.35 -16.90
C GLN A 354 11.51 -12.32 -16.93
N THR A 355 12.30 -12.32 -18.01
CA THR A 355 13.49 -13.17 -18.14
C THR A 355 14.72 -12.56 -17.48
N ALA A 356 14.76 -11.25 -17.22
CA ALA A 356 15.99 -10.58 -16.75
C ALA A 356 16.56 -11.17 -15.46
N VAL A 357 15.72 -11.40 -14.44
CA VAL A 357 16.18 -11.96 -13.16
C VAL A 357 16.62 -13.42 -13.33
N VAL A 358 15.88 -14.18 -14.13
CA VAL A 358 16.16 -15.60 -14.40
C VAL A 358 17.46 -15.74 -15.20
N ASP A 359 17.65 -14.91 -16.22
CA ASP A 359 18.83 -14.90 -17.08
C ASP A 359 20.09 -14.54 -16.26
N LYS A 360 20.01 -13.50 -15.43
CA LYS A 360 21.12 -13.14 -14.53
C LYS A 360 21.40 -14.24 -13.51
N ALA A 361 20.37 -14.85 -12.91
CA ALA A 361 20.54 -15.96 -11.99
C ALA A 361 21.24 -17.15 -12.67
N GLN A 362 20.85 -17.50 -13.90
CA GLN A 362 21.51 -18.55 -14.68
C GLN A 362 22.98 -18.23 -14.98
N VAL A 363 23.31 -16.97 -15.27
CA VAL A 363 24.70 -16.54 -15.49
C VAL A 363 25.54 -16.70 -14.21
N LEU A 364 25.04 -16.22 -13.07
CA LEU A 364 25.72 -16.36 -11.78
C LEU A 364 25.88 -17.83 -11.39
N LEU A 365 24.87 -18.66 -11.65
CA LEU A 365 24.93 -20.11 -11.43
C LEU A 365 26.09 -20.74 -12.19
N VAL A 366 26.22 -20.45 -13.48
CA VAL A 366 27.31 -20.98 -14.32
C VAL A 366 28.67 -20.52 -13.77
N GLN A 367 28.81 -19.24 -13.40
CA GLN A 367 30.06 -18.73 -12.82
C GLN A 367 30.42 -19.39 -11.49
N MET A 368 29.43 -19.66 -10.62
CA MET A 368 29.65 -20.39 -9.37
C MET A 368 30.08 -21.84 -9.63
N ILE A 369 29.47 -22.52 -10.60
CA ILE A 369 29.86 -23.87 -11.03
C ILE A 369 31.29 -23.88 -11.57
N GLU A 370 31.67 -22.91 -12.40
CA GLU A 370 33.03 -22.77 -12.92
C GLU A 370 34.06 -22.50 -11.81
N SER A 371 33.72 -21.68 -10.82
CA SER A 371 34.57 -21.45 -9.64
C SER A 371 34.78 -22.72 -8.82
N ILE A 372 33.71 -23.50 -8.61
CA ILE A 372 33.77 -24.82 -7.97
C ILE A 372 34.67 -25.76 -8.80
N GLU A 373 34.53 -25.75 -10.13
CA GLU A 373 35.37 -26.55 -11.03
C GLU A 373 36.85 -26.18 -10.88
N ILE A 374 37.21 -24.89 -10.94
CA ILE A 374 38.60 -24.42 -10.81
C ILE A 374 39.17 -24.78 -9.44
N ALA A 375 38.41 -24.58 -8.36
CA ALA A 375 38.82 -24.95 -7.01
C ALA A 375 39.05 -26.46 -6.88
N ALA A 376 38.16 -27.26 -7.47
CA ALA A 376 38.27 -28.72 -7.49
C ALA A 376 39.51 -29.16 -8.30
N LYS A 377 39.72 -28.61 -9.51
CA LYS A 377 40.90 -28.87 -10.35
C LYS A 377 42.21 -28.63 -9.59
N LYS A 378 42.34 -27.46 -8.95
CA LYS A 378 43.51 -27.10 -8.16
C LYS A 378 43.74 -28.06 -6.99
N ARG A 379 42.67 -28.51 -6.32
CA ARG A 379 42.76 -29.50 -5.22
C ARG A 379 43.18 -30.87 -5.73
N PHE A 380 42.63 -31.31 -6.86
CA PHE A 380 42.99 -32.59 -7.48
C PHE A 380 44.45 -32.59 -7.97
N GLU A 381 44.92 -31.50 -8.60
CA GLU A 381 46.33 -31.35 -9.02
C GLU A 381 47.31 -31.31 -7.82
N SER A 382 46.87 -30.78 -6.68
CA SER A 382 47.67 -30.75 -5.44
C SER A 382 47.69 -32.07 -4.67
N THR A 383 46.83 -33.03 -5.04
CA THR A 383 46.77 -34.33 -4.38
C THR A 383 47.90 -35.20 -4.93
N SER A 384 48.90 -35.51 -4.11
CA SER A 384 49.96 -36.43 -4.52
C SER A 384 49.41 -37.85 -4.64
N ASP A 385 49.26 -38.35 -5.87
CA ASP A 385 48.97 -39.76 -6.18
C ASP A 385 50.16 -40.71 -5.91
N GLY A 386 50.99 -40.37 -4.92
CA GLY A 386 51.96 -41.31 -4.39
C GLY A 386 51.20 -42.43 -3.66
N PRO A 387 51.59 -43.71 -3.82
CA PRO A 387 51.13 -44.72 -2.88
C PRO A 387 51.45 -44.22 -1.47
N SER A 388 50.53 -44.43 -0.52
CA SER A 388 50.87 -44.37 0.89
C SER A 388 52.16 -45.16 1.05
N THR A 389 53.19 -44.48 1.53
CA THR A 389 54.51 -45.00 1.83
C THR A 389 54.44 -46.41 2.41
N ALA A 390 55.29 -47.27 1.86
CA ALA A 390 55.69 -48.58 2.35
C ALA A 390 54.62 -49.69 2.38
N ILE A 391 54.71 -50.56 1.37
CA ILE A 391 54.15 -51.93 1.37
C ILE A 391 54.76 -52.80 2.52
N PHE A 392 55.73 -52.27 3.28
CA PHE A 392 56.43 -52.97 4.36
C PHE A 392 56.69 -52.09 5.59
N ASP A 393 55.66 -51.49 6.18
CA ASP A 393 55.73 -51.09 7.60
C ASP A 393 54.74 -51.96 8.40
N GLU A 394 55.31 -53.01 9.02
CA GLU A 394 54.67 -53.76 10.09
C GLU A 394 54.43 -52.80 11.27
N ARG A 395 53.26 -52.15 11.30
CA ARG A 395 52.42 -51.96 12.50
C ARG A 395 51.24 -51.04 12.15
N THR A 396 50.06 -51.47 12.57
CA THR A 396 48.79 -50.72 12.53
C THR A 396 48.16 -50.45 11.17
N TYR A 397 47.99 -51.49 10.35
CA TYR A 397 46.98 -51.49 9.29
C TYR A 397 45.61 -51.85 9.89
N ARG A 398 44.78 -50.87 10.22
CA ARG A 398 43.32 -51.07 10.22
C ARG A 398 42.86 -50.76 8.80
N PRO A 399 42.34 -51.74 8.03
CA PRO A 399 41.78 -51.44 6.73
C PRO A 399 40.56 -50.55 6.94
N ASP A 400 40.66 -49.29 6.54
CA ASP A 400 39.46 -48.48 6.29
C ASP A 400 38.68 -49.17 5.17
N SER A 401 37.37 -49.30 5.32
CA SER A 401 36.47 -50.07 4.42
C SER A 401 36.55 -49.66 2.94
N GLN A 402 37.16 -48.53 2.62
CA GLN A 402 37.35 -48.00 1.25
C GLN A 402 38.80 -48.09 0.72
N SER A 403 39.76 -48.49 1.55
CA SER A 403 41.17 -48.70 1.14
C SER A 403 41.33 -49.87 0.16
N HIS A 404 40.39 -50.82 0.15
CA HIS A 404 40.36 -51.95 -0.79
C HIS A 404 40.02 -51.56 -2.23
N ILE A 405 39.55 -50.33 -2.48
CA ILE A 405 39.11 -49.87 -3.80
C ILE A 405 40.11 -48.89 -4.44
N GLY A 406 41.27 -48.65 -3.79
CA GLY A 406 42.35 -47.84 -4.34
C GLY A 406 42.13 -46.32 -4.29
N ILE A 407 41.19 -45.84 -3.47
CA ILE A 407 40.92 -44.40 -3.26
C ILE A 407 41.76 -43.88 -2.09
N SER A 408 42.57 -42.83 -2.32
CA SER A 408 43.31 -42.15 -1.23
C SER A 408 42.35 -41.36 -0.33
N THR A 409 42.63 -41.30 0.97
CA THR A 409 41.86 -40.50 1.94
C THR A 409 41.88 -39.00 1.61
N GLN A 410 42.92 -38.52 0.94
CA GLN A 410 43.01 -37.14 0.43
C GLN A 410 42.07 -36.91 -0.76
N LEU A 411 42.01 -37.86 -1.69
CA LEU A 411 41.11 -37.81 -2.84
C LEU A 411 39.64 -37.87 -2.40
N TYR A 412 39.33 -38.73 -1.43
CA TYR A 412 37.99 -38.80 -0.84
C TYR A 412 37.56 -37.49 -0.19
N LYS A 413 38.45 -36.85 0.60
CA LYS A 413 38.17 -35.52 1.18
C LYS A 413 37.93 -34.46 0.10
N CYS A 414 38.69 -34.47 -0.99
CA CYS A 414 38.49 -33.53 -2.11
C CYS A 414 37.13 -33.73 -2.77
N VAL A 415 36.76 -34.98 -3.08
CA VAL A 415 35.45 -35.33 -3.65
C VAL A 415 34.32 -34.94 -2.68
N LYS A 416 34.48 -35.18 -1.38
CA LYS A 416 33.50 -34.76 -0.37
C LYS A 416 33.29 -33.24 -0.37
N THR A 417 34.36 -32.45 -0.39
CA THR A 417 34.23 -30.98 -0.43
C THR A 417 33.62 -30.44 -1.73
N LEU A 418 33.81 -31.15 -2.84
CA LEU A 418 33.16 -30.84 -4.11
C LEU A 418 31.64 -31.06 -3.98
N TRP A 419 31.22 -32.20 -3.44
CA TRP A 419 29.80 -32.50 -3.22
C TRP A 419 29.13 -31.55 -2.24
N GLU A 420 29.78 -31.22 -1.11
CA GLU A 420 29.27 -30.22 -0.15
C GLU A 420 29.05 -28.85 -0.83
N SER A 421 29.95 -28.45 -1.74
CA SER A 421 29.82 -27.18 -2.48
C SER A 421 28.68 -27.20 -3.51
N LEU A 422 28.49 -28.35 -4.19
CA LEU A 422 27.38 -28.54 -5.14
C LEU A 422 26.02 -28.65 -4.44
N GLU A 423 25.99 -29.26 -3.25
CA GLU A 423 24.79 -29.37 -2.41
C GLU A 423 24.32 -27.98 -1.94
N GLN A 424 25.21 -27.15 -1.42
CA GLN A 424 24.90 -25.75 -1.06
C GLN A 424 24.34 -24.95 -2.24
N LEU A 425 24.90 -25.14 -3.45
CA LEU A 425 24.40 -24.48 -4.65
C LEU A 425 23.01 -24.99 -5.07
N ASN A 426 22.75 -26.29 -4.89
CA ASN A 426 21.44 -26.90 -5.14
C ASN A 426 20.36 -26.46 -4.14
N GLU A 427 20.74 -26.23 -2.88
CA GLU A 427 19.86 -25.63 -1.87
C GLU A 427 19.41 -24.23 -2.32
N LYS A 428 20.33 -23.39 -2.80
CA LYS A 428 20.00 -22.06 -3.34
C LYS A 428 19.08 -22.13 -4.56
N CYS A 429 19.32 -23.07 -5.48
CA CYS A 429 18.40 -23.31 -6.60
C CYS A 429 17.01 -23.72 -6.11
N SER A 430 16.94 -24.59 -5.09
CA SER A 430 15.66 -25.03 -4.51
C SER A 430 14.92 -23.90 -3.78
N GLN A 431 15.64 -22.99 -3.12
CA GLN A 431 15.07 -21.77 -2.53
C GLN A 431 14.49 -20.86 -3.61
N PHE A 432 15.23 -20.62 -4.69
CA PHE A 432 14.76 -19.85 -5.84
C PHE A 432 13.46 -20.43 -6.42
N GLU A 433 13.39 -21.74 -6.63
CA GLU A 433 12.16 -22.39 -7.11
C GLU A 433 11.00 -22.26 -6.13
N THR A 434 11.25 -22.42 -4.84
CA THR A 434 10.20 -22.33 -3.81
C THR A 434 9.57 -20.94 -3.78
N ILE A 435 10.37 -19.90 -4.03
CA ILE A 435 9.90 -18.50 -4.11
C ILE A 435 9.12 -18.25 -5.40
N CYS A 436 9.61 -18.76 -6.53
CA CYS A 436 9.01 -18.52 -7.85
C CYS A 436 7.76 -19.39 -8.12
N ALA A 437 7.71 -20.62 -7.64
CA ALA A 437 6.63 -21.59 -7.88
C ALA A 437 5.20 -21.07 -7.59
N PRO A 438 4.93 -20.29 -6.52
CA PRO A 438 3.60 -19.75 -6.29
C PRO A 438 3.21 -18.60 -7.24
N MET A 439 4.17 -17.98 -7.93
CA MET A 439 3.99 -16.70 -8.64
C MET A 439 4.37 -16.73 -10.13
N ALA A 440 5.05 -17.76 -10.60
CA ALA A 440 5.48 -17.89 -11.98
C ALA A 440 5.02 -19.22 -12.58
N ASP A 441 5.02 -19.29 -13.91
CA ASP A 441 4.81 -20.54 -14.62
C ASP A 441 5.83 -21.61 -14.22
N THR A 442 5.36 -22.86 -14.20
CA THR A 442 6.15 -24.04 -13.80
C THR A 442 7.45 -24.17 -14.58
N LYS A 443 7.49 -23.72 -15.83
CA LYS A 443 8.67 -23.71 -16.70
C LYS A 443 9.76 -22.76 -16.23
N ILE A 444 9.39 -21.57 -15.74
CA ILE A 444 10.35 -20.57 -15.26
C ILE A 444 10.94 -21.03 -13.93
N ALA A 445 10.10 -21.60 -13.07
CA ALA A 445 10.55 -22.21 -11.82
C ALA A 445 11.57 -23.34 -12.09
N SER A 446 11.26 -24.29 -12.97
CA SER A 446 12.16 -25.45 -13.22
C SER A 446 13.41 -25.15 -14.05
N ALA A 447 13.47 -24.00 -14.74
CA ALA A 447 14.58 -23.67 -15.64
C ALA A 447 15.93 -23.63 -14.92
N MET A 448 15.96 -23.19 -13.66
CA MET A 448 17.19 -23.06 -12.87
C MET A 448 17.77 -24.44 -12.50
N LYS A 449 16.95 -25.39 -12.04
CA LYS A 449 17.39 -26.76 -11.77
C LYS A 449 17.80 -27.50 -13.03
N GLU A 450 17.10 -27.29 -14.14
CA GLU A 450 17.48 -27.91 -15.40
C GLU A 450 18.87 -27.41 -15.88
N LYS A 451 19.11 -26.10 -15.75
CA LYS A 451 20.40 -25.47 -16.07
C LYS A 451 21.50 -25.94 -15.13
N MET A 452 21.22 -26.05 -13.82
CA MET A 452 22.12 -26.63 -12.82
C MET A 452 22.52 -28.06 -13.20
N ALA A 453 21.54 -28.94 -13.39
CA ALA A 453 21.77 -30.35 -13.71
C ALA A 453 22.60 -30.53 -15.00
N THR A 454 22.35 -29.71 -16.02
CA THR A 454 23.12 -29.75 -17.28
C THR A 454 24.57 -29.30 -17.07
N ASN A 455 24.81 -28.22 -16.32
CA ASN A 455 26.16 -27.72 -16.07
C ASN A 455 26.95 -28.60 -15.10
N VAL A 456 26.30 -29.18 -14.08
CA VAL A 456 26.91 -30.15 -13.16
C VAL A 456 27.32 -31.41 -13.93
N LEU A 457 26.47 -31.91 -14.83
CA LEU A 457 26.83 -33.03 -15.70
C LEU A 457 28.09 -32.71 -16.52
N GLN A 458 28.14 -31.52 -17.14
CA GLN A 458 29.31 -31.10 -17.92
C GLN A 458 30.56 -30.91 -17.06
N LEU A 459 30.42 -30.38 -15.84
CA LEU A 459 31.52 -30.23 -14.87
C LEU A 459 32.09 -31.61 -14.52
N LEU A 460 31.23 -32.57 -14.18
CA LEU A 460 31.67 -33.93 -13.81
C LEU A 460 32.40 -34.62 -14.97
N LEU A 461 31.91 -34.45 -16.20
CA LEU A 461 32.59 -34.95 -17.40
C LEU A 461 33.95 -34.27 -17.62
N ARG A 462 34.03 -32.93 -17.49
CA ARG A 462 35.28 -32.16 -17.62
C ARG A 462 36.33 -32.50 -16.56
N LEU A 463 35.91 -32.72 -15.31
CA LEU A 463 36.79 -33.17 -14.24
C LEU A 463 37.39 -34.55 -14.54
N CYS A 464 36.66 -35.43 -15.22
CA CYS A 464 37.20 -36.72 -15.65
C CYS A 464 38.23 -36.60 -16.80
N GLU A 465 38.19 -35.51 -17.57
CA GLU A 465 39.07 -35.27 -18.71
C GLU A 465 40.40 -34.57 -18.34
N LEU A 466 40.51 -34.00 -17.14
CA LEU A 466 41.58 -33.13 -16.60
C LEU A 466 43.06 -33.39 -16.95
N HIS A 467 43.45 -34.61 -17.29
CA HIS A 467 44.86 -35.01 -17.43
C HIS A 467 45.30 -35.29 -18.89
N SER A 468 44.77 -34.58 -19.90
CA SER A 468 44.97 -34.95 -21.32
C SER A 468 46.30 -34.54 -21.94
N ASP A 469 47.13 -33.74 -21.28
CA ASP A 469 48.33 -33.18 -21.91
C ASP A 469 49.60 -34.01 -21.70
N GLN A 470 49.86 -34.86 -22.71
CA GLN A 470 51.10 -35.39 -23.33
C GLN A 470 52.37 -35.76 -22.52
N GLN A 471 52.46 -35.65 -21.20
CA GLN A 471 53.68 -36.08 -20.48
C GLN A 471 53.37 -36.96 -19.25
N ASN A 472 53.65 -38.27 -19.36
CA ASN A 472 53.41 -39.40 -18.43
C ASN A 472 52.00 -40.01 -18.44
N GLU A 473 51.72 -40.89 -19.41
CA GLU A 473 50.40 -41.50 -19.63
C GLU A 473 49.95 -42.51 -18.56
N SER A 474 50.86 -43.30 -17.97
CA SER A 474 50.48 -44.45 -17.11
C SER A 474 50.13 -44.10 -15.66
N THR A 475 50.79 -43.10 -15.06
CA THR A 475 50.43 -42.62 -13.71
C THR A 475 49.18 -41.74 -13.74
N ARG A 476 48.91 -41.08 -14.87
CA ARG A 476 47.75 -40.21 -15.08
C ARG A 476 46.48 -40.96 -15.53
N SER A 477 46.61 -42.11 -16.19
CA SER A 477 45.46 -43.00 -16.44
C SER A 477 44.92 -43.58 -15.13
N LEU A 478 45.82 -43.96 -14.23
CA LEU A 478 45.48 -44.53 -12.93
C LEU A 478 44.86 -43.49 -11.98
N SER A 479 45.33 -42.23 -11.99
CA SER A 479 44.68 -41.14 -11.25
C SER A 479 43.28 -40.82 -11.77
N ARG A 480 43.07 -40.85 -13.10
CA ARG A 480 41.75 -40.71 -13.74
C ARG A 480 40.80 -41.84 -13.36
N ALA A 481 41.27 -43.09 -13.40
CA ALA A 481 40.47 -44.23 -12.98
C ALA A 481 40.07 -44.13 -11.50
N ARG A 482 40.98 -43.70 -10.63
CA ARG A 482 40.72 -43.48 -9.20
C ARG A 482 39.75 -42.32 -8.93
N LEU A 483 39.84 -41.22 -9.69
CA LEU A 483 38.91 -40.09 -9.57
C LEU A 483 37.51 -40.44 -10.07
N ALA A 484 37.40 -41.11 -11.22
CA ALA A 484 36.12 -41.60 -11.73
C ALA A 484 35.50 -42.62 -10.75
N LEU A 485 36.31 -43.51 -10.19
CA LEU A 485 35.87 -44.50 -9.22
C LEU A 485 35.47 -43.86 -7.88
N ALA A 486 36.15 -42.80 -7.44
CA ALA A 486 35.76 -42.02 -6.26
C ALA A 486 34.44 -41.25 -6.46
N LEU A 487 34.15 -40.78 -7.68
CA LEU A 487 32.88 -40.15 -8.04
C LEU A 487 31.73 -41.18 -8.15
N VAL A 488 31.99 -42.39 -8.65
CA VAL A 488 31.00 -43.48 -8.71
C VAL A 488 30.67 -44.03 -7.32
N HIS A 489 31.68 -44.12 -6.43
CA HIS A 489 31.48 -44.62 -5.06
C HIS A 489 30.98 -43.55 -4.08
N SER A 490 30.93 -42.28 -4.47
CA SER A 490 30.24 -41.24 -3.69
C SER A 490 28.72 -41.39 -3.72
N GLU A 491 28.03 -40.77 -2.77
CA GLU A 491 26.62 -40.99 -2.45
C GLU A 491 25.67 -40.91 -3.67
N SER A 492 25.15 -42.06 -4.10
CA SER A 492 24.22 -42.21 -5.24
C SER A 492 22.96 -41.34 -5.12
N THR A 493 22.53 -41.05 -3.90
CA THR A 493 21.39 -40.17 -3.60
C THR A 493 21.65 -38.70 -3.96
N LEU A 494 22.86 -38.19 -3.69
CA LEU A 494 23.25 -36.81 -4.02
C LEU A 494 23.40 -36.61 -5.54
N ILE A 495 23.93 -37.60 -6.24
CA ILE A 495 24.04 -37.56 -7.71
C ILE A 495 22.65 -37.51 -8.36
N SER A 496 21.71 -38.29 -7.82
CA SER A 496 20.33 -38.31 -8.30
C SER A 496 19.61 -36.97 -8.07
N THR A 497 19.81 -36.32 -6.91
CA THR A 497 19.20 -35.01 -6.63
C THR A 497 19.82 -33.89 -7.45
N LEU A 498 21.13 -33.88 -7.66
CA LEU A 498 21.83 -32.86 -8.45
C LEU A 498 21.56 -32.93 -9.95
N LEU A 499 21.20 -34.11 -10.47
CA LEU A 499 20.80 -34.33 -11.86
C LEU A 499 19.27 -34.26 -12.06
N ASP A 500 18.55 -33.68 -11.10
CA ASP A 500 17.09 -33.48 -11.14
C ASP A 500 16.29 -34.78 -11.33
N LYS A 501 16.85 -35.91 -10.86
CA LYS A 501 16.29 -37.27 -11.00
C LYS A 501 16.04 -37.70 -12.45
N ASP A 502 16.65 -37.03 -13.42
CA ASP A 502 16.55 -37.40 -14.82
C ASP A 502 17.33 -38.70 -15.08
N SER A 503 16.58 -39.77 -15.36
CA SER A 503 17.13 -41.10 -15.60
C SER A 503 18.10 -41.14 -16.77
N GLN A 504 17.93 -40.28 -17.79
CA GLN A 504 18.81 -40.24 -18.95
C GLN A 504 20.18 -39.62 -18.61
N ARG A 505 20.18 -38.50 -17.87
CA ARG A 505 21.42 -37.82 -17.44
C ARG A 505 22.23 -38.70 -16.49
N ILE A 506 21.56 -39.35 -15.54
CA ILE A 506 22.19 -40.29 -14.59
C ILE A 506 22.79 -41.48 -15.33
N THR A 507 22.05 -42.07 -16.28
CA THR A 507 22.54 -43.22 -17.06
C THR A 507 23.73 -42.83 -17.94
N SER A 508 23.68 -41.66 -18.58
CA SER A 508 24.78 -41.14 -19.41
C SER A 508 26.06 -40.90 -18.60
N LEU A 509 25.94 -40.28 -17.42
CA LEU A 509 27.07 -40.07 -16.51
C LEU A 509 27.69 -41.41 -16.07
N ASN A 510 26.87 -42.35 -15.61
CA ASN A 510 27.34 -43.66 -15.16
C ASN A 510 28.01 -44.45 -16.29
N GLN A 511 27.41 -44.50 -17.48
CA GLN A 511 28.00 -45.16 -18.65
C GLN A 511 29.38 -44.58 -18.99
N ARG A 512 29.52 -43.24 -18.94
CA ARG A 512 30.77 -42.58 -19.28
C ARG A 512 31.84 -42.73 -18.19
N LEU A 513 31.45 -42.69 -16.91
CA LEU A 513 32.35 -42.98 -15.79
C LEU A 513 32.86 -44.43 -15.84
N HIS A 514 31.98 -45.41 -16.09
CA HIS A 514 32.39 -46.81 -16.24
C HIS A 514 33.30 -47.03 -17.46
N ALA A 515 33.00 -46.41 -18.60
CA ALA A 515 33.87 -46.49 -19.79
C ALA A 515 35.27 -45.90 -19.54
N ILE A 516 35.38 -44.83 -18.73
CA ILE A 516 36.66 -44.23 -18.35
C ILE A 516 37.43 -45.15 -17.40
N ILE A 517 36.75 -45.82 -16.46
CA ILE A 517 37.35 -46.79 -15.55
C ILE A 517 37.89 -47.99 -16.35
N GLU A 518 37.09 -48.56 -17.25
CA GLU A 518 37.48 -49.70 -18.08
C GLU A 518 38.66 -49.38 -19.02
N LYS A 519 38.67 -48.18 -19.62
CA LYS A 519 39.72 -47.77 -20.56
C LYS A 519 41.08 -47.48 -19.90
N ASN A 520 41.09 -47.09 -18.63
CA ASN A 520 42.30 -46.66 -17.92
C ASN A 520 42.85 -47.70 -16.92
N LEU A 521 42.15 -48.82 -16.72
CA LEU A 521 42.60 -49.96 -15.90
C LEU A 521 43.22 -51.11 -16.72
N VAL A 522 43.08 -51.06 -18.05
CA VAL A 522 43.79 -51.92 -19.03
C VAL A 522 45.09 -51.24 -19.44
#